data_AF-A0A3N9N606-F1
#
_entry.id   AF-A0A3N9N606-F1
#
_cell.length_a   1.000
_cell.length_b   1.000
_cell.length_c   1.000
_cell.angle_alpha   90.00
_cell.angle_beta   90.00
_cell.angle_gamma   90.00
#
_symmetry.space_group_name_H-M   'P 1'
#
loop_
_entity.id
_entity.type
_entity.pdbx_description
1 polymer ?
#
loop_
_entity_poly.entity_id
_entity_poly.type
_entity_poly.pdbx_seq_one_letter_code
_entity_poly.pdbx_strand_id
1 'polypeptide(L)'
;MAVWIPNSTLTKQRRLRMKKGILLLSTLLTAFIVTNMLFASVDSQRRLNMLPNNLVAYYSFDGNFEDHSGNGHHGIAYGNIQSCQDRFGNSNGAFFFDGSNDFVEILNSSGFDNTDELTIMFWVKRIDKGCMIAKASPSSHGYWIAMNQDGELVYAASGKWANNLTGQYFSYSTWHHIAFVRTMAVVKIYVDGTLSYSEDNDWSDSIRDDNINVTIGCHTPTNYTGSKPPNIENFFNGCLDDIYFFNRALTETEIIALTQPTEMAHWKFDNSKGSTLTDISGNGNHGTVHGASWVPGGGASGDGALRFDGLNDYVEVVNNLTLDTGAGEDL
;
A
#
# COMPACT_ATOMS: atom_id res chain seq x y z
N MET A 1 1.96 -20.38 -17.89
CA MET A 1 1.43 -19.05 -17.53
C MET A 1 -0.10 -19.14 -17.50
N ALA A 2 -0.67 -19.09 -16.30
CA ALA A 2 -2.10 -18.92 -16.09
C ALA A 2 -2.24 -17.68 -15.21
N VAL A 3 -2.82 -16.62 -15.77
CA VAL A 3 -3.19 -15.41 -15.03
C VAL A 3 -4.67 -15.56 -14.75
N TRP A 4 -5.07 -15.57 -13.48
CA TRP A 4 -6.48 -15.53 -13.15
C TRP A 4 -6.97 -14.10 -13.35
N ILE A 5 -7.84 -13.91 -14.35
CA ILE A 5 -8.47 -12.63 -14.68
C ILE A 5 -9.97 -12.85 -14.53
N PRO A 6 -10.68 -12.11 -13.66
CA PRO A 6 -12.12 -12.20 -13.61
C PRO A 6 -12.68 -11.61 -14.91
N ASN A 7 -13.45 -12.40 -15.65
CA ASN A 7 -14.26 -11.86 -16.73
C ASN A 7 -15.68 -12.40 -16.60
N SER A 8 -16.59 -11.44 -16.48
CA SER A 8 -18.02 -11.64 -16.52
C SER A 8 -18.42 -12.24 -17.88
N THR A 9 -19.17 -13.33 -17.81
CA THR A 9 -19.98 -13.92 -18.89
C THR A 9 -19.24 -14.33 -20.18
N LEU A 10 -18.93 -15.63 -20.32
CA LEU A 10 -19.53 -16.54 -21.33
C LEU A 10 -18.71 -17.82 -21.53
N THR A 11 -19.43 -18.93 -21.63
CA THR A 11 -19.03 -20.33 -21.84
C THR A 11 -18.38 -20.57 -23.21
N LYS A 12 -17.15 -21.13 -23.25
CA LYS A 12 -16.72 -22.21 -24.17
C LYS A 12 -15.25 -22.62 -23.97
N GLN A 13 -15.03 -23.92 -23.74
CA GLN A 13 -13.70 -24.56 -23.79
C GLN A 13 -13.00 -24.34 -25.14
N ARG A 14 -11.72 -23.93 -25.13
CA ARG A 14 -10.81 -24.06 -26.28
C ARG A 14 -9.39 -24.40 -25.83
N ARG A 15 -8.81 -25.46 -26.40
CA ARG A 15 -7.41 -25.91 -26.21
C ARG A 15 -6.46 -25.12 -27.11
N LEU A 16 -5.26 -24.80 -26.63
CA LEU A 16 -4.19 -24.13 -27.39
C LEU A 16 -2.97 -25.05 -27.63
N ARG A 17 -2.37 -24.99 -28.81
CA ARG A 17 -1.04 -25.56 -29.15
C ARG A 17 -0.17 -24.45 -29.73
N MET A 18 1.10 -24.34 -29.31
CA MET A 18 2.09 -23.45 -29.96
C MET A 18 3.48 -24.09 -30.09
N LYS A 19 4.19 -23.72 -31.18
CA LYS A 19 5.50 -24.21 -31.63
C LYS A 19 6.65 -23.28 -31.19
N LYS A 20 7.85 -23.87 -31.07
CA LYS A 20 9.12 -23.35 -30.53
C LYS A 20 9.78 -22.20 -31.33
N GLY A 21 10.43 -21.28 -30.60
CA GLY A 21 11.50 -20.39 -31.05
C GLY A 21 12.52 -20.16 -29.91
N ILE A 22 13.82 -20.19 -30.23
CA ILE A 22 14.98 -20.20 -29.31
C ILE A 22 15.58 -18.79 -29.18
N LEU A 23 16.04 -18.37 -27.99
CA LEU A 23 16.96 -17.21 -27.82
C LEU A 23 18.03 -17.44 -26.71
N LEU A 24 19.23 -16.90 -26.92
CA LEU A 24 20.51 -17.21 -26.24
C LEU A 24 20.81 -16.41 -24.95
N LEU A 25 21.50 -17.08 -24.00
CA LEU A 25 21.99 -16.61 -22.70
C LEU A 25 23.06 -15.49 -22.81
N SER A 26 22.65 -14.23 -22.75
CA SER A 26 23.50 -13.13 -22.22
C SER A 26 22.69 -11.96 -21.65
N THR A 27 21.36 -12.05 -21.71
CA THR A 27 20.40 -11.03 -21.26
C THR A 27 19.88 -11.26 -19.85
N LEU A 28 20.21 -12.38 -19.17
CA LEU A 28 19.51 -12.83 -17.95
C LEU A 28 19.61 -11.88 -16.74
N LEU A 29 20.74 -11.19 -16.53
CA LEU A 29 20.90 -10.29 -15.37
C LEU A 29 20.21 -8.93 -15.59
N THR A 30 20.33 -8.36 -16.79
CA THR A 30 19.57 -7.19 -17.21
C THR A 30 18.08 -7.48 -17.35
N ALA A 31 17.72 -8.68 -17.83
CA ALA A 31 16.32 -9.10 -17.97
C ALA A 31 15.67 -9.30 -16.60
N PHE A 32 16.39 -9.74 -15.57
CA PHE A 32 15.85 -9.89 -14.21
C PHE A 32 15.54 -8.53 -13.56
N ILE A 33 16.46 -7.56 -13.68
CA ILE A 33 16.22 -6.19 -13.17
C ILE A 33 15.10 -5.50 -13.98
N VAL A 34 15.13 -5.64 -15.30
CA VAL A 34 14.10 -5.07 -16.19
C VAL A 34 12.74 -5.74 -15.99
N THR A 35 12.66 -7.05 -15.74
CA THR A 35 11.38 -7.71 -15.42
C THR A 35 10.83 -7.24 -14.08
N ASN A 36 11.64 -7.18 -13.02
CA ASN A 36 11.16 -6.66 -11.72
C ASN A 36 10.70 -5.20 -11.81
N MET A 37 11.41 -4.35 -12.57
CA MET A 37 10.97 -2.97 -12.84
C MET A 37 9.68 -2.90 -13.68
N LEU A 38 9.52 -3.81 -14.66
CA LEU A 38 8.28 -3.89 -15.44
C LEU A 38 7.09 -4.40 -14.61
N PHE A 39 7.30 -5.33 -13.67
CA PHE A 39 6.23 -5.81 -12.79
C PHE A 39 5.76 -4.71 -11.83
N ALA A 40 6.69 -4.03 -11.15
CA ALA A 40 6.36 -2.86 -10.32
C ALA A 40 5.63 -1.78 -11.14
N SER A 41 6.13 -1.44 -12.33
CA SER A 41 5.49 -0.46 -13.22
C SER A 41 4.09 -0.87 -13.68
N VAL A 42 3.82 -2.16 -13.90
CA VAL A 42 2.49 -2.65 -14.31
C VAL A 42 1.53 -2.69 -13.13
N ASP A 43 1.98 -3.05 -11.93
CA ASP A 43 1.14 -3.04 -10.73
C ASP A 43 0.74 -1.62 -10.33
N SER A 44 1.68 -0.67 -10.30
CA SER A 44 1.36 0.74 -10.06
C SER A 44 0.37 1.26 -11.11
N GLN A 45 0.56 0.91 -12.39
CA GLN A 45 -0.31 1.38 -13.47
C GLN A 45 -1.69 0.71 -13.49
N ARG A 46 -1.80 -0.55 -13.04
CA ARG A 46 -3.09 -1.24 -12.83
C ARG A 46 -3.85 -0.66 -11.66
N ARG A 47 -3.15 -0.39 -10.56
CA ARG A 47 -3.67 0.26 -9.36
C ARG A 47 -4.26 1.63 -9.72
N LEU A 48 -3.54 2.44 -10.48
CA LEU A 48 -4.00 3.73 -11.02
C LEU A 48 -5.33 3.63 -11.81
N ASN A 49 -5.55 2.56 -12.57
CA ASN A 49 -6.79 2.36 -13.34
C ASN A 49 -8.01 1.97 -12.47
N MET A 50 -7.77 1.53 -11.23
CA MET A 50 -8.81 1.28 -10.23
C MET A 50 -8.98 2.47 -9.27
N LEU A 51 -8.11 3.49 -9.36
CA LEU A 51 -8.20 4.62 -8.46
C LEU A 51 -9.45 5.43 -8.76
N PRO A 52 -10.24 5.73 -7.73
CA PRO A 52 -11.40 6.57 -7.92
C PRO A 52 -11.05 7.98 -8.40
N ASN A 53 -12.00 8.67 -9.02
CA ASN A 53 -11.84 10.07 -9.42
C ASN A 53 -11.38 10.94 -8.22
N ASN A 54 -10.55 11.95 -8.54
CA ASN A 54 -9.98 12.93 -7.62
C ASN A 54 -8.88 12.42 -6.66
N LEU A 55 -8.05 11.50 -7.15
CA LEU A 55 -6.72 11.27 -6.59
C LEU A 55 -5.88 12.55 -6.72
N VAL A 56 -5.31 12.99 -5.62
CA VAL A 56 -4.43 14.17 -5.54
C VAL A 56 -2.99 13.74 -5.74
N ALA A 57 -2.51 12.75 -5.00
CA ALA A 57 -1.15 12.24 -5.10
C ALA A 57 -1.11 10.75 -4.72
N TYR A 58 -0.18 10.02 -5.33
CA TYR A 58 0.10 8.62 -4.99
C TYR A 58 1.61 8.38 -4.96
N TYR A 59 2.12 7.83 -3.87
CA TYR A 59 3.52 7.44 -3.73
C TYR A 59 3.59 5.94 -3.44
N SER A 60 4.14 5.16 -4.36
CA SER A 60 4.32 3.72 -4.14
C SER A 60 5.43 3.42 -3.12
N PHE A 61 6.39 4.34 -2.94
CA PHE A 61 7.55 4.16 -2.07
C PHE A 61 8.46 2.98 -2.47
N ASP A 62 8.40 2.60 -3.75
CA ASP A 62 9.27 1.61 -4.39
C ASP A 62 10.60 2.24 -4.82
N GLY A 63 11.39 2.70 -3.85
CA GLY A 63 12.75 3.20 -4.08
C GLY A 63 12.85 4.64 -4.60
N ASN A 64 11.75 5.38 -4.71
CA ASN A 64 11.74 6.82 -4.97
C ASN A 64 10.53 7.52 -4.30
N PHE A 65 10.53 8.86 -4.32
CA PHE A 65 9.47 9.70 -3.75
C PHE A 65 8.64 10.41 -4.83
N GLU A 66 8.54 9.81 -6.01
CA GLU A 66 7.83 10.40 -7.14
C GLU A 66 6.31 10.24 -6.97
N ASP A 67 5.56 11.27 -7.38
CA ASP A 67 4.10 11.20 -7.45
C ASP A 67 3.67 10.44 -8.72
N HIS A 68 3.04 9.30 -8.52
CA HIS A 68 2.51 8.43 -9.55
C HIS A 68 1.08 8.77 -9.98
N SER A 69 0.42 9.76 -9.35
CA SER A 69 -0.93 10.20 -9.76
C SER A 69 -0.97 10.90 -11.12
N GLY A 70 0.16 11.45 -11.56
CA GLY A 70 0.27 12.30 -12.74
C GLY A 70 0.04 13.79 -12.50
N ASN A 71 -0.17 14.22 -11.24
CA ASN A 71 -0.36 15.62 -10.87
C ASN A 71 0.94 16.36 -10.55
N GLY A 72 2.06 15.65 -10.43
CA GLY A 72 3.40 16.24 -10.31
C GLY A 72 3.76 16.71 -8.89
N HIS A 73 3.10 16.16 -7.87
CA HIS A 73 3.37 16.46 -6.47
C HIS A 73 4.58 15.68 -5.94
N HIS A 74 5.72 15.72 -6.63
CA HIS A 74 6.90 14.92 -6.24
C HIS A 74 7.41 15.30 -4.84
N GLY A 75 7.78 14.29 -4.06
CA GLY A 75 8.29 14.46 -2.69
C GLY A 75 9.78 14.81 -2.66
N ILE A 76 10.17 15.65 -1.70
CA ILE A 76 11.55 16.04 -1.40
C ILE A 76 11.95 15.38 -0.09
N ALA A 77 12.90 14.44 -0.14
CA ALA A 77 13.38 13.75 1.05
C ALA A 77 14.42 14.55 1.84
N TYR A 78 14.31 14.49 3.16
CA TYR A 78 15.24 15.05 4.13
C TYR A 78 15.66 13.96 5.12
N GLY A 79 16.92 14.03 5.58
CA GLY A 79 17.51 12.98 6.41
C GLY A 79 18.17 11.89 5.57
N ASN A 80 18.37 10.72 6.17
CA ASN A 80 18.97 9.54 5.56
C ASN A 80 17.96 8.39 5.49
N ILE A 81 16.80 8.66 4.86
CA ILE A 81 15.71 7.70 4.70
C ILE A 81 16.23 6.43 3.99
N GLN A 82 16.10 5.28 4.66
CA GLN A 82 16.54 3.98 4.13
C GLN A 82 15.36 3.21 3.58
N SER A 83 15.59 2.32 2.62
CA SER A 83 14.57 1.33 2.23
C SER A 83 14.36 0.30 3.33
N CYS A 84 13.14 -0.21 3.44
CA CYS A 84 12.84 -1.39 4.23
C CYS A 84 11.93 -2.37 3.47
N GLN A 85 11.82 -3.57 4.02
CA GLN A 85 10.98 -4.61 3.45
C GLN A 85 9.50 -4.23 3.58
N ASP A 86 8.79 -4.23 2.45
CA ASP A 86 7.34 -4.05 2.35
C ASP A 86 6.56 -5.21 2.98
N ARG A 87 5.23 -5.22 2.79
CA ARG A 87 4.33 -6.26 3.30
C ARG A 87 4.41 -7.60 2.55
N PHE A 88 5.06 -7.62 1.39
CA PHE A 88 5.20 -8.79 0.51
C PHE A 88 6.60 -9.41 0.53
N GLY A 89 7.52 -8.78 1.24
CA GLY A 89 8.89 -9.25 1.38
C GLY A 89 9.89 -8.57 0.45
N ASN A 90 9.51 -7.54 -0.31
CA ASN A 90 10.40 -6.80 -1.20
C ASN A 90 11.25 -5.80 -0.41
N SER A 91 12.57 -5.96 -0.43
CA SER A 91 13.50 -5.14 0.39
C SER A 91 13.55 -3.65 0.04
N ASN A 92 13.03 -3.26 -1.13
CA ASN A 92 12.97 -1.86 -1.60
C ASN A 92 11.53 -1.37 -1.81
N GLY A 93 10.52 -2.08 -1.31
CA GLY A 93 9.12 -1.74 -1.52
C GLY A 93 8.52 -0.81 -0.47
N ALA A 94 9.34 -0.24 0.42
CA ALA A 94 8.91 0.69 1.45
C ALA A 94 10.09 1.55 1.92
N PHE A 95 9.79 2.65 2.61
CA PHE A 95 10.79 3.49 3.25
C PHE A 95 10.70 3.47 4.77
N PHE A 96 11.85 3.35 5.42
CA PHE A 96 12.05 3.41 6.85
C PHE A 96 12.47 4.82 7.27
N PHE A 97 11.75 5.34 8.27
CA PHE A 97 12.00 6.61 8.95
C PHE A 97 12.55 6.31 10.34
N ASP A 98 13.65 6.95 10.71
CA ASP A 98 14.44 6.60 11.91
C ASP A 98 13.96 7.23 13.24
N GLY A 99 12.87 8.02 13.20
CA GLY A 99 12.34 8.72 14.37
C GLY A 99 13.17 9.92 14.84
N SER A 100 14.15 10.39 14.05
CA SER A 100 15.06 11.48 14.45
C SER A 100 15.03 12.68 13.51
N ASN A 101 15.23 12.48 12.22
CA ASN A 101 15.29 13.59 11.25
C ASN A 101 14.84 13.22 9.83
N ASP A 102 14.34 12.01 9.63
CA ASP A 102 13.86 11.51 8.35
C ASP A 102 12.44 12.00 8.07
N PHE A 103 12.22 12.68 6.94
CA PHE A 103 10.89 13.03 6.45
C PHE A 103 10.88 13.37 4.96
N VAL A 104 9.71 13.29 4.34
CA VAL A 104 9.48 13.74 2.96
C VAL A 104 8.57 14.95 3.00
N GLU A 105 8.92 15.99 2.25
CA GLU A 105 8.13 17.20 2.07
C GLU A 105 7.49 17.22 0.69
N ILE A 106 6.20 17.53 0.64
CA ILE A 106 5.46 17.73 -0.61
C ILE A 106 5.02 19.19 -0.63
N LEU A 107 5.42 19.90 -1.68
CA LEU A 107 5.14 21.32 -1.81
C LEU A 107 3.63 21.58 -1.78
N ASN A 108 3.26 22.67 -1.09
CA ASN A 108 1.87 23.07 -0.95
C ASN A 108 1.19 23.19 -2.32
N SER A 109 -0.06 22.73 -2.39
CA SER A 109 -0.93 22.94 -3.53
C SER A 109 -2.40 22.85 -3.13
N SER A 110 -3.28 23.44 -3.94
CA SER A 110 -4.73 23.40 -3.76
C SER A 110 -5.33 21.99 -3.73
N GLY A 111 -4.61 20.97 -4.21
CA GLY A 111 -5.05 19.58 -4.11
C GLY A 111 -5.06 19.05 -2.67
N PHE A 112 -4.24 19.63 -1.78
CA PHE A 112 -4.11 19.23 -0.38
C PHE A 112 -4.89 20.11 0.60
N ASP A 113 -5.55 21.16 0.10
CA ASP A 113 -6.17 22.22 0.91
C ASP A 113 -7.63 21.92 1.29
N ASN A 114 -8.02 20.64 1.28
CA ASN A 114 -9.42 20.23 1.32
C ASN A 114 -10.11 20.57 2.64
N THR A 115 -10.91 21.63 2.60
CA THR A 115 -11.57 22.25 3.75
C THR A 115 -12.67 21.36 4.35
N ASP A 116 -13.32 20.53 3.52
CA ASP A 116 -14.61 19.91 3.86
C ASP A 116 -14.58 18.37 3.82
N GLU A 117 -13.79 17.76 2.94
CA GLU A 117 -13.63 16.30 2.89
C GLU A 117 -12.27 15.88 2.37
N LEU A 118 -11.73 14.78 2.89
CA LEU A 118 -10.48 14.20 2.41
C LEU A 118 -10.38 12.73 2.79
N THR A 119 -9.54 11.99 2.06
CA THR A 119 -9.10 10.65 2.46
C THR A 119 -7.60 10.53 2.30
N ILE A 120 -6.93 10.00 3.33
CA ILE A 120 -5.50 9.67 3.30
C ILE A 120 -5.38 8.19 3.61
N MET A 121 -4.71 7.44 2.75
CA MET A 121 -4.49 6.00 2.91
C MET A 121 -3.02 5.68 2.84
N PHE A 122 -2.55 4.76 3.67
CA PHE A 122 -1.17 4.30 3.64
C PHE A 122 -1.01 2.98 4.39
N TRP A 123 0.03 2.24 4.04
CA TRP A 123 0.53 1.14 4.84
C TRP A 123 1.56 1.64 5.85
N VAL A 124 1.50 1.11 7.07
CA VAL A 124 2.42 1.44 8.14
C VAL A 124 2.88 0.20 8.89
N LYS A 125 4.17 0.17 9.24
CA LYS A 125 4.74 -0.76 10.21
C LYS A 125 5.54 0.03 11.24
N ARG A 126 4.96 0.22 12.43
CA ARG A 126 5.59 1.01 13.50
C ARG A 126 6.72 0.25 14.20
N ILE A 127 7.79 0.96 14.55
CA ILE A 127 8.82 0.52 15.49
C ILE A 127 8.75 1.31 16.79
N ASP A 128 8.30 2.57 16.74
CA ASP A 128 7.97 3.38 17.92
C ASP A 128 6.83 4.34 17.58
N LYS A 129 6.82 5.54 18.16
CA LYS A 129 5.86 6.63 17.94
C LYS A 129 6.23 7.52 16.75
N GLY A 130 5.40 8.55 16.56
CA GLY A 130 5.69 9.70 15.71
C GLY A 130 4.60 9.98 14.69
N CYS A 131 4.74 11.10 14.00
CA CYS A 131 3.74 11.57 13.04
C CYS A 131 4.03 11.03 11.64
N MET A 132 3.03 10.39 11.05
CA MET A 132 3.16 9.71 9.77
C MET A 132 2.83 10.66 8.62
N ILE A 133 1.76 11.46 8.75
CA ILE A 133 1.31 12.41 7.74
C ILE A 133 0.86 13.69 8.44
N ALA A 134 1.27 14.86 7.96
CA ALA A 134 0.79 16.14 8.46
C ALA A 134 0.71 17.22 7.39
N LYS A 135 -0.28 18.10 7.54
CA LYS A 135 -0.35 19.44 6.96
C LYS A 135 -0.98 20.32 8.04
N ALA A 136 -0.17 20.76 8.98
CA ALA A 136 -0.64 21.56 10.10
C ALA A 136 0.48 22.41 10.71
N SER A 137 0.20 23.67 11.01
CA SER A 137 1.04 24.50 11.88
C SER A 137 0.38 24.81 13.22
N PRO A 138 1.17 25.22 14.23
CA PRO A 138 0.64 25.74 15.49
C PRO A 138 -0.34 26.92 15.33
N SER A 139 -0.28 27.65 14.20
CA SER A 139 -1.11 28.84 13.94
C SER A 139 -2.34 28.55 13.08
N SER A 140 -2.25 27.58 12.18
CA SER A 140 -3.32 27.30 11.23
C SER A 140 -4.27 26.23 11.71
N HIS A 141 -3.75 25.18 12.35
CA HIS A 141 -4.48 23.95 12.65
C HIS A 141 -5.08 23.31 11.37
N GLY A 142 -4.52 22.18 10.98
CA GLY A 142 -4.93 21.45 9.78
C GLY A 142 -5.21 19.99 10.08
N TYR A 143 -4.57 19.08 9.35
CA TYR A 143 -4.65 17.65 9.64
C TYR A 143 -3.29 17.04 9.97
N TRP A 144 -3.30 16.06 10.85
CA TRP A 144 -2.16 15.18 11.08
C TRP A 144 -2.63 13.83 11.61
N ILE A 145 -1.88 12.78 11.26
CA ILE A 145 -2.12 11.40 11.67
C ILE A 145 -0.81 10.90 12.27
N ALA A 146 -0.85 10.43 13.50
CA ALA A 146 0.34 10.04 14.25
C ALA A 146 0.08 8.81 15.13
N MET A 147 1.17 8.25 15.63
CA MET A 147 1.19 7.16 16.59
C MET A 147 1.78 7.68 17.90
N ASN A 148 1.11 7.44 19.02
CA ASN A 148 1.68 7.75 20.34
C ASN A 148 2.63 6.63 20.83
N GLN A 149 3.27 6.87 21.96
CA GLN A 149 4.25 5.95 22.57
C GLN A 149 3.65 4.60 22.96
N ASP A 150 2.36 4.56 23.27
CA ASP A 150 1.68 3.34 23.75
C ASP A 150 1.20 2.42 22.62
N GLY A 151 1.26 2.86 21.37
CA GLY A 151 0.67 2.09 20.26
C GLY A 151 -0.49 2.78 19.58
N GLU A 152 -1.05 3.82 20.19
CA GLU A 152 -2.35 4.35 19.81
C GLU A 152 -2.26 5.27 18.60
N LEU A 153 -3.18 5.09 17.66
CA LEU A 153 -3.40 6.02 16.57
C LEU A 153 -4.09 7.28 17.09
N VAL A 154 -3.52 8.43 16.75
CA VAL A 154 -3.98 9.74 17.18
C VAL A 154 -4.04 10.67 15.98
N TYR A 155 -4.95 11.64 16.00
CA TYR A 155 -5.09 12.57 14.89
C TYR A 155 -5.62 13.94 15.30
N ALA A 156 -5.48 14.90 14.38
CA ALA A 156 -6.32 16.09 14.32
C ALA A 156 -6.73 16.32 12.86
N ALA A 157 -7.89 16.92 12.64
CA ALA A 157 -8.36 17.28 11.29
C ALA A 157 -9.42 18.40 11.32
N SER A 158 -9.08 19.51 11.98
CA SER A 158 -9.98 20.66 12.17
C SER A 158 -9.20 21.97 12.14
N GLY A 159 -9.91 23.09 12.00
CA GLY A 159 -9.34 24.45 12.10
C GLY A 159 -8.91 24.88 13.52
N LYS A 160 -8.85 23.95 14.47
CA LYS A 160 -8.43 24.18 15.88
C LYS A 160 -7.44 23.12 16.34
N TRP A 161 -6.73 23.42 17.42
CA TRP A 161 -5.87 22.43 18.06
C TRP A 161 -6.71 21.29 18.62
N ALA A 162 -6.37 20.07 18.20
CA ALA A 162 -6.94 18.83 18.70
C ALA A 162 -5.85 17.76 18.78
N ASN A 163 -6.07 16.75 19.61
CA ASN A 163 -5.29 15.52 19.69
C ASN A 163 -6.25 14.41 20.07
N ASN A 164 -6.95 13.88 19.08
CA ASN A 164 -8.02 12.92 19.26
C ASN A 164 -7.43 11.51 19.41
N LEU A 165 -7.75 10.88 20.54
CA LEU A 165 -7.38 9.50 20.86
C LEU A 165 -8.43 8.56 20.26
N THR A 166 -7.98 7.60 19.44
CA THR A 166 -8.89 6.70 18.71
C THR A 166 -9.24 5.42 19.49
N GLY A 167 -8.48 5.11 20.54
CA GLY A 167 -8.52 3.82 21.21
C GLY A 167 -8.00 2.65 20.36
N GLN A 168 -7.42 2.91 19.18
CA GLN A 168 -6.88 1.89 18.29
C GLN A 168 -5.38 1.74 18.50
N TYR A 169 -4.95 0.56 18.94
CA TYR A 169 -3.56 0.26 19.29
C TYR A 169 -2.94 -0.72 18.30
N PHE A 170 -1.71 -0.43 17.90
CA PHE A 170 -0.98 -1.20 16.90
C PHE A 170 0.23 -1.88 17.52
N SER A 171 0.44 -3.14 17.18
CA SER A 171 1.61 -3.89 17.63
C SER A 171 2.87 -3.38 16.93
N TYR A 172 4.01 -3.63 17.58
CA TYR A 172 5.30 -3.33 16.99
C TYR A 172 5.58 -4.26 15.81
N SER A 173 6.22 -3.72 14.77
CA SER A 173 6.75 -4.46 13.62
C SER A 173 5.71 -5.28 12.82
N THR A 174 4.43 -4.93 12.90
CA THR A 174 3.36 -5.48 12.06
C THR A 174 2.88 -4.46 11.04
N TRP A 175 2.68 -4.88 9.79
CA TRP A 175 2.10 -4.06 8.75
C TRP A 175 0.59 -3.93 8.95
N HIS A 176 0.09 -2.69 8.86
CA HIS A 176 -1.33 -2.37 8.86
C HIS A 176 -1.63 -1.35 7.78
N HIS A 177 -2.80 -1.46 7.16
CA HIS A 177 -3.32 -0.43 6.28
C HIS A 177 -4.22 0.52 7.07
N ILE A 178 -3.98 1.82 6.97
CA ILE A 178 -4.80 2.87 7.58
C ILE A 178 -5.49 3.67 6.47
N ALA A 179 -6.82 3.80 6.55
CA ALA A 179 -7.57 4.79 5.77
C ALA A 179 -8.21 5.81 6.71
N PHE A 180 -7.70 7.04 6.71
CA PHE A 180 -8.28 8.18 7.40
C PHE A 180 -9.25 8.90 6.46
N VAL A 181 -10.52 8.97 6.84
CA VAL A 181 -11.58 9.60 6.04
C VAL A 181 -12.22 10.70 6.87
N ARG A 182 -12.33 11.90 6.29
CA ARG A 182 -13.02 13.03 6.91
C ARG A 182 -14.07 13.57 5.98
N THR A 183 -15.22 13.92 6.56
CA THR A 183 -16.17 14.90 6.03
C THR A 183 -16.39 16.02 7.06
N MET A 184 -17.21 17.02 6.74
CA MET A 184 -17.64 18.02 7.73
C MET A 184 -18.46 17.43 8.88
N ALA A 185 -19.03 16.22 8.72
CA ALA A 185 -19.93 15.63 9.70
C ALA A 185 -19.29 14.50 10.51
N VAL A 186 -18.31 13.79 9.95
CA VAL A 186 -17.75 12.59 10.58
C VAL A 186 -16.29 12.40 10.22
N VAL A 187 -15.50 11.92 11.16
CA VAL A 187 -14.20 11.30 10.90
C VAL A 187 -14.34 9.80 11.07
N LYS A 188 -13.81 9.04 10.12
CA LYS A 188 -13.74 7.58 10.14
C LYS A 188 -12.31 7.11 9.93
N ILE A 189 -11.94 6.04 10.61
CA ILE A 189 -10.67 5.36 10.40
C ILE A 189 -10.95 3.89 10.15
N TYR A 190 -10.43 3.40 9.03
CA TYR A 190 -10.43 2.00 8.69
C TYR A 190 -9.03 1.42 8.90
N VAL A 191 -8.97 0.28 9.57
CA VAL A 191 -7.74 -0.50 9.76
C VAL A 191 -7.90 -1.82 9.03
N ASP A 192 -6.94 -2.14 8.17
CA ASP A 192 -6.93 -3.37 7.38
C ASP A 192 -8.26 -3.60 6.62
N GLY A 193 -8.82 -2.51 6.09
CA GLY A 193 -10.07 -2.50 5.32
C GLY A 193 -11.35 -2.51 6.16
N THR A 194 -11.28 -2.63 7.49
CA THR A 194 -12.45 -2.67 8.39
C THR A 194 -12.61 -1.35 9.14
N LEU A 195 -13.85 -0.85 9.28
CA LEU A 195 -14.12 0.35 10.09
C LEU A 195 -13.78 0.09 11.57
N SER A 196 -12.77 0.77 12.10
CA SER A 196 -12.29 0.60 13.47
C SER A 196 -12.68 1.76 14.38
N TYR A 197 -12.90 2.94 13.82
CA TYR A 197 -13.22 4.13 14.59
C TYR A 197 -14.09 5.09 13.78
N SER A 198 -15.03 5.75 14.47
CA SER A 198 -15.87 6.80 13.91
C SER A 198 -16.25 7.77 15.02
N GLU A 199 -16.15 9.07 14.76
CA GLU A 199 -16.69 10.10 15.63
C GLU A 199 -17.39 11.19 14.82
N ASP A 200 -18.41 11.80 15.41
CA ASP A 200 -19.02 13.00 14.84
C ASP A 200 -17.95 14.10 14.79
N ASN A 201 -17.81 14.72 13.62
CA ASN A 201 -16.93 15.86 13.43
C ASN A 201 -17.67 17.12 13.89
N ASP A 202 -17.92 17.22 15.20
CA ASP A 202 -18.68 18.32 15.83
C ASP A 202 -17.98 19.69 15.69
N TRP A 203 -16.78 19.72 15.13
CA TRP A 203 -16.06 20.94 14.83
C TRP A 203 -16.52 21.53 13.49
N SER A 204 -17.38 22.53 13.59
CA SER A 204 -17.82 23.38 12.46
C SER A 204 -16.71 24.19 11.77
N ASP A 205 -15.46 24.08 12.21
CA ASP A 205 -14.34 24.79 11.61
C ASP A 205 -13.66 23.88 10.57
N SER A 206 -13.75 24.28 9.31
CA SER A 206 -12.99 23.67 8.22
C SER A 206 -11.49 23.64 8.52
N ILE A 207 -10.81 22.63 7.98
CA ILE A 207 -9.35 22.61 7.91
C ILE A 207 -8.91 23.89 7.18
N ARG A 208 -8.00 24.65 7.76
CA ARG A 208 -7.54 25.91 7.17
C ARG A 208 -6.47 25.64 6.11
N ASP A 209 -6.58 26.33 4.97
CA ASP A 209 -5.48 26.48 4.02
C ASP A 209 -4.53 27.57 4.53
N ASP A 210 -3.30 27.18 4.84
CA ASP A 210 -2.26 28.02 5.41
C ASP A 210 -1.00 28.12 4.56
N ASN A 211 -1.06 27.68 3.30
CA ASN A 211 0.09 27.64 2.41
C ASN A 211 1.28 26.84 2.99
N ILE A 212 0.98 25.76 3.71
CA ILE A 212 1.97 24.87 4.32
C ILE A 212 2.09 23.56 3.53
N ASN A 213 3.33 23.09 3.41
CA ASN A 213 3.67 21.84 2.76
C ASN A 213 3.12 20.63 3.52
N VAL A 214 2.78 19.57 2.80
CA VAL A 214 2.48 18.28 3.43
C VAL A 214 3.80 17.62 3.81
N THR A 215 3.84 16.97 4.96
CA THR A 215 4.99 16.16 5.40
C THR A 215 4.59 14.72 5.65
N ILE A 216 5.46 13.80 5.23
CA ILE A 216 5.40 12.37 5.49
C ILE A 216 6.56 12.01 6.40
N GLY A 217 6.30 11.28 7.48
CA GLY A 217 7.32 10.86 8.45
C GLY A 217 7.66 11.90 9.52
N CYS A 218 7.03 13.07 9.49
CA CYS A 218 7.10 14.01 10.61
C CYS A 218 5.86 14.92 10.67
N HIS A 219 5.65 15.54 11.83
CA HIS A 219 4.75 16.69 11.93
C HIS A 219 5.42 17.89 11.25
N THR A 220 4.63 18.70 10.54
CA THR A 220 5.15 19.81 9.73
C THR A 220 6.17 20.67 10.50
N PRO A 221 7.44 20.74 10.05
CA PRO A 221 8.44 21.62 10.62
C PRO A 221 8.02 23.07 10.37
N THR A 222 7.95 23.88 11.42
CA THR A 222 7.74 25.33 11.27
C THR A 222 8.92 26.08 11.88
N ASN A 223 9.37 27.17 11.24
CA ASN A 223 10.40 28.08 11.77
C ASN A 223 9.88 28.92 12.95
N TYR A 224 9.10 28.33 13.85
CA TYR A 224 8.43 29.04 14.94
C TYR A 224 9.44 29.34 16.06
N THR A 225 9.78 30.63 16.23
CA THR A 225 10.74 31.13 17.22
C THR A 225 10.09 31.58 18.54
N GLY A 226 8.80 31.28 18.78
CA GLY A 226 8.12 31.55 20.04
C GLY A 226 8.37 30.43 21.05
N SER A 227 8.53 30.79 22.33
CA SER A 227 8.97 29.94 23.46
C SER A 227 8.08 28.72 23.72
N LYS A 228 8.23 27.71 22.84
CA LYS A 228 7.96 26.27 22.89
C LYS A 228 7.46 25.82 21.50
N PRO A 229 8.28 25.07 20.76
CA PRO A 229 7.87 23.72 20.44
C PRO A 229 8.85 22.76 21.12
N PRO A 230 8.50 22.14 22.25
CA PRO A 230 8.97 20.80 22.49
C PRO A 230 8.04 20.00 21.56
N ASN A 231 8.47 19.54 20.40
CA ASN A 231 9.31 18.36 20.38
C ASN A 231 9.80 18.05 18.96
N ILE A 232 11.11 17.81 18.84
CA ILE A 232 11.74 16.98 17.81
C ILE A 232 11.40 15.49 18.08
N GLU A 233 10.23 15.22 18.69
CA GLU A 233 9.67 13.89 19.04
C GLU A 233 8.50 13.50 18.13
N ASN A 234 8.33 14.20 17.00
CA ASN A 234 7.24 13.94 16.05
C ASN A 234 7.72 13.26 14.77
N PHE A 235 8.99 12.90 14.66
CA PHE A 235 9.48 12.05 13.58
C PHE A 235 8.96 10.63 13.80
N PHE A 236 8.43 10.04 12.74
CA PHE A 236 7.95 8.67 12.75
C PHE A 236 9.13 7.71 12.80
N ASN A 237 9.04 6.69 13.66
CA ASN A 237 9.95 5.57 13.67
C ASN A 237 9.24 4.31 13.16
N GLY A 238 9.53 3.93 11.92
CA GLY A 238 8.91 2.77 11.28
C GLY A 238 8.94 2.85 9.76
N CYS A 239 8.26 1.91 9.13
CA CYS A 239 8.11 1.88 7.67
C CYS A 239 6.77 2.45 7.23
N LEU A 240 6.77 3.21 6.13
CA LEU A 240 5.59 3.64 5.40
C LEU A 240 5.69 3.13 3.95
N ASP A 241 4.53 2.87 3.35
CA ASP A 241 4.38 2.32 2.00
C ASP A 241 3.01 2.73 1.42
N ASP A 242 2.90 2.78 0.09
CA ASP A 242 1.64 2.90 -0.66
C ASP A 242 0.73 4.05 -0.16
N ILE A 243 1.21 5.29 -0.28
CA ILE A 243 0.55 6.48 0.30
C ILE A 243 -0.33 7.17 -0.75
N TYR A 244 -1.61 7.37 -0.43
CA TYR A 244 -2.60 8.04 -1.27
C TYR A 244 -3.19 9.26 -0.58
N PHE A 245 -3.40 10.30 -1.37
CA PHE A 245 -4.17 11.48 -0.98
C PHE A 245 -5.35 11.64 -1.93
N PHE A 246 -6.56 11.73 -1.38
CA PHE A 246 -7.78 12.06 -2.11
C PHE A 246 -8.40 13.32 -1.53
N ASN A 247 -8.93 14.18 -2.38
CA ASN A 247 -9.64 15.40 -1.98
C ASN A 247 -11.13 15.19 -1.73
N ARG A 248 -11.51 13.98 -1.32
CA ARG A 248 -12.88 13.59 -1.02
C ARG A 248 -12.93 12.48 0.00
N ALA A 249 -14.10 12.26 0.58
CA ALA A 249 -14.34 11.06 1.37
C ALA A 249 -14.50 9.83 0.45
N LEU A 250 -13.66 8.81 0.64
CA LEU A 250 -13.87 7.50 0.03
C LEU A 250 -14.95 6.72 0.79
N THR A 251 -15.68 5.91 0.05
CA THR A 251 -16.61 4.93 0.62
C THR A 251 -15.86 3.69 1.14
N GLU A 252 -16.50 2.92 2.01
CA GLU A 252 -15.95 1.65 2.51
C GLU A 252 -15.60 0.68 1.38
N THR A 253 -16.46 0.56 0.35
CA THR A 253 -16.20 -0.31 -0.81
C THR A 253 -14.95 0.13 -1.57
N GLU A 254 -14.75 1.44 -1.76
CA GLU A 254 -13.55 1.98 -2.40
C GLU A 254 -12.30 1.71 -1.56
N ILE A 255 -12.39 1.87 -0.24
CA ILE A 255 -11.28 1.58 0.68
C ILE A 255 -10.90 0.09 0.59
N ILE A 256 -11.88 -0.81 0.72
CA ILE A 256 -11.65 -2.25 0.61
C ILE A 256 -10.96 -2.58 -0.73
N ALA A 257 -11.46 -2.06 -1.85
CA ALA A 257 -10.88 -2.32 -3.17
C ALA A 257 -9.41 -1.88 -3.29
N LEU A 258 -9.01 -0.81 -2.59
CA LEU A 258 -7.64 -0.29 -2.61
C LEU A 258 -6.70 -0.96 -1.60
N THR A 259 -7.25 -1.54 -0.53
CA THR A 259 -6.49 -2.32 0.47
C THR A 259 -6.12 -3.72 -0.01
N GLN A 260 -6.94 -4.32 -0.87
CA GLN A 260 -6.69 -5.68 -1.37
C GLN A 260 -5.53 -5.73 -2.38
N PRO A 261 -4.80 -6.85 -2.45
CA PRO A 261 -3.78 -7.07 -3.48
C PRO A 261 -4.39 -6.96 -4.89
N THR A 262 -3.72 -6.21 -5.78
CA THR A 262 -4.13 -6.09 -7.19
C THR A 262 -3.91 -7.39 -7.97
N GLU A 263 -2.98 -8.22 -7.51
CA GLU A 263 -2.78 -9.61 -7.91
C GLU A 263 -2.93 -10.48 -6.66
N MET A 264 -3.96 -11.33 -6.60
CA MET A 264 -4.27 -12.15 -5.42
C MET A 264 -3.31 -13.34 -5.26
N ALA A 265 -2.85 -13.90 -6.37
CA ALA A 265 -1.86 -14.97 -6.40
C ALA A 265 -1.25 -15.08 -7.80
N HIS A 266 -0.01 -15.51 -7.85
CA HIS A 266 0.68 -15.78 -9.09
C HIS A 266 1.52 -17.03 -8.92
N TRP A 267 1.04 -18.15 -9.46
CA TRP A 267 1.78 -19.40 -9.44
C TRP A 267 2.49 -19.69 -10.75
N LYS A 268 3.79 -19.91 -10.65
CA LYS A 268 4.62 -20.35 -11.75
C LYS A 268 4.76 -21.87 -11.71
N PHE A 269 4.05 -22.54 -12.62
CA PHE A 269 4.07 -24.01 -12.79
C PHE A 269 5.35 -24.51 -13.48
N ASP A 270 6.42 -23.73 -13.46
CA ASP A 270 7.64 -23.96 -14.23
C ASP A 270 8.94 -23.87 -13.40
N ASN A 271 8.90 -23.47 -12.13
CA ASN A 271 10.12 -23.28 -11.34
C ASN A 271 9.99 -23.63 -9.86
N SER A 272 9.33 -24.76 -9.52
CA SER A 272 9.33 -25.26 -8.15
C SER A 272 9.80 -26.71 -8.06
N LYS A 273 10.20 -27.11 -6.86
CA LYS A 273 10.68 -28.46 -6.55
C LYS A 273 9.93 -28.97 -5.33
N GLY A 274 9.79 -30.28 -5.21
CA GLY A 274 9.08 -30.90 -4.09
C GLY A 274 7.57 -30.69 -4.17
N SER A 275 6.90 -30.66 -3.03
CA SER A 275 5.44 -30.59 -2.91
C SER A 275 4.89 -29.17 -2.80
N THR A 276 5.68 -28.13 -3.09
CA THR A 276 5.24 -26.73 -2.95
C THR A 276 5.27 -26.03 -4.29
N LEU A 277 4.17 -25.34 -4.62
CA LEU A 277 4.03 -24.41 -5.73
C LEU A 277 4.10 -22.99 -5.17
N THR A 278 5.20 -22.30 -5.42
CA THR A 278 5.43 -20.96 -4.84
C THR A 278 4.53 -19.93 -5.50
N ASP A 279 3.85 -19.15 -4.66
CA ASP A 279 3.19 -17.91 -5.04
C ASP A 279 4.22 -16.79 -5.14
N ILE A 280 4.38 -16.24 -6.34
CA ILE A 280 5.32 -15.17 -6.65
C ILE A 280 4.67 -13.79 -6.68
N SER A 281 3.38 -13.67 -6.35
CA SER A 281 2.71 -12.37 -6.17
C SER A 281 3.14 -11.66 -4.89
N GLY A 282 3.80 -12.39 -3.98
CA GLY A 282 4.20 -11.87 -2.67
C GLY A 282 3.14 -12.03 -1.58
N ASN A 283 1.94 -12.53 -1.89
CA ASN A 283 0.85 -12.72 -0.92
C ASN A 283 0.96 -14.00 -0.08
N GLY A 284 2.02 -14.78 -0.26
CA GLY A 284 2.24 -16.01 0.52
C GLY A 284 1.22 -17.12 0.26
N ASN A 285 0.43 -17.03 -0.81
CA ASN A 285 -0.61 -18.01 -1.16
C ASN A 285 0.00 -19.27 -1.80
N HIS A 286 1.01 -19.87 -1.18
CA HIS A 286 1.69 -21.05 -1.73
C HIS A 286 0.75 -22.25 -1.84
N GLY A 287 0.84 -22.97 -2.96
CA GLY A 287 0.10 -24.21 -3.17
C GLY A 287 0.87 -25.43 -2.68
N THR A 288 0.16 -26.44 -2.19
CA THR A 288 0.67 -27.79 -1.95
C THR A 288 0.29 -28.68 -3.13
N VAL A 289 1.28 -29.39 -3.67
CA VAL A 289 1.12 -30.26 -4.84
C VAL A 289 0.80 -31.69 -4.39
N HIS A 290 -0.30 -32.25 -4.89
CA HIS A 290 -0.73 -33.62 -4.63
C HIS A 290 -0.75 -34.42 -5.93
N GLY A 291 -0.07 -35.57 -5.94
CA GLY A 291 -0.01 -36.50 -7.09
C GLY A 291 0.85 -36.03 -8.27
N ALA A 292 0.78 -34.73 -8.61
CA ALA A 292 1.50 -34.16 -9.72
C ALA A 292 3.03 -34.18 -9.52
N SER A 293 3.77 -34.32 -10.62
CA SER A 293 5.23 -34.44 -10.61
C SER A 293 5.92 -33.34 -11.42
N TRP A 294 7.01 -32.81 -10.89
CA TRP A 294 7.83 -31.84 -11.61
C TRP A 294 8.63 -32.53 -12.72
N VAL A 295 8.54 -31.98 -13.92
CA VAL A 295 9.30 -32.40 -15.11
C VAL A 295 10.36 -31.33 -15.39
N PRO A 296 11.63 -31.55 -14.99
CA PRO A 296 12.73 -30.65 -15.35
C PRO A 296 12.83 -30.52 -16.87
N GLY A 297 12.93 -29.30 -17.40
CA GLY A 297 12.94 -29.08 -18.84
C GLY A 297 11.60 -29.34 -19.56
N GLY A 298 10.55 -29.72 -18.82
CA GLY A 298 9.18 -29.61 -19.29
C GLY A 298 8.83 -28.12 -19.49
N GLY A 299 7.89 -27.79 -20.36
CA GLY A 299 7.52 -26.39 -20.60
C GLY A 299 8.17 -25.75 -21.83
N ALA A 300 7.56 -24.68 -22.33
CA ALA A 300 7.90 -24.08 -23.62
C ALA A 300 9.30 -23.44 -23.65
N SER A 301 9.78 -22.97 -22.50
CA SER A 301 11.08 -22.31 -22.30
C SER A 301 12.16 -23.23 -21.73
N GLY A 302 11.82 -24.47 -21.32
CA GLY A 302 12.78 -25.41 -20.72
C GLY A 302 13.04 -25.20 -19.22
N ASP A 303 12.26 -24.34 -18.56
CA ASP A 303 12.43 -24.02 -17.14
C ASP A 303 11.92 -25.12 -16.21
N GLY A 304 11.02 -25.98 -16.71
CA GLY A 304 10.33 -26.99 -15.92
C GLY A 304 8.82 -26.93 -16.16
N ALA A 305 8.12 -28.02 -15.84
CA ALA A 305 6.66 -28.02 -15.83
C ALA A 305 6.15 -28.94 -14.73
N LEU A 306 5.10 -28.52 -14.03
CA LEU A 306 4.32 -29.44 -13.22
C LEU A 306 3.42 -30.30 -14.13
N ARG A 307 3.61 -31.62 -14.08
CA ARG A 307 2.87 -32.58 -14.89
C ARG A 307 1.75 -33.21 -14.08
N PHE A 308 0.54 -33.08 -14.62
CA PHE A 308 -0.67 -33.74 -14.16
C PHE A 308 -0.91 -35.00 -15.03
N ASP A 309 -1.12 -36.15 -14.41
CA ASP A 309 -1.34 -37.43 -15.07
C ASP A 309 -2.81 -37.71 -15.42
N GLY A 310 -3.72 -36.92 -14.85
CA GLY A 310 -5.15 -36.98 -15.09
C GLY A 310 -5.91 -37.98 -14.21
N LEU A 311 -5.29 -38.52 -13.16
CA LEU A 311 -5.93 -39.45 -12.22
C LEU A 311 -6.38 -38.77 -10.93
N ASN A 312 -5.43 -38.25 -10.14
CA ASN A 312 -5.70 -37.71 -8.80
C ASN A 312 -4.85 -36.46 -8.47
N ASP A 313 -4.38 -35.78 -9.50
CA ASP A 313 -3.44 -34.67 -9.35
C ASP A 313 -4.15 -33.33 -9.14
N TYR A 314 -3.77 -32.60 -8.10
CA TYR A 314 -4.27 -31.26 -7.82
C TYR A 314 -3.24 -30.41 -7.07
N VAL A 315 -3.47 -29.10 -7.07
CA VAL A 315 -2.75 -28.16 -6.19
C VAL A 315 -3.77 -27.59 -5.23
N GLU A 316 -3.49 -27.73 -3.94
CA GLU A 316 -4.31 -27.21 -2.85
C GLU A 316 -3.69 -25.92 -2.33
N VAL A 317 -4.49 -24.87 -2.21
CA VAL A 317 -4.06 -23.61 -1.60
C VAL A 317 -4.94 -23.41 -0.36
N VAL A 318 -4.31 -23.17 0.78
CA VAL A 318 -5.04 -22.90 2.02
C VAL A 318 -5.87 -21.64 1.84
N ASN A 319 -7.13 -21.69 2.26
CA ASN A 319 -8.00 -20.52 2.20
C ASN A 319 -7.34 -19.32 2.90
N ASN A 320 -7.32 -18.19 2.22
CA ASN A 320 -6.71 -16.95 2.69
C ASN A 320 -7.62 -15.79 2.29
N LEU A 321 -7.74 -14.78 3.15
CA LEU A 321 -8.54 -13.58 2.87
C LEU A 321 -8.06 -12.86 1.61
N THR A 322 -6.78 -12.96 1.27
CA THR A 322 -6.20 -12.40 0.03
C THR A 322 -6.65 -13.13 -1.25
N LEU A 323 -7.31 -14.28 -1.13
CA LEU A 323 -7.92 -15.04 -2.23
C LEU A 323 -9.44 -14.89 -2.26
N ASP A 324 -10.04 -14.28 -1.24
CA ASP A 324 -11.48 -14.06 -1.15
C ASP A 324 -11.86 -12.79 -1.91
N THR A 325 -12.62 -12.97 -2.99
CA THR A 325 -13.06 -11.86 -3.85
C THR A 325 -14.22 -11.05 -3.26
N GLY A 326 -14.65 -11.34 -2.02
CA GLY A 326 -15.72 -10.61 -1.33
C GLY A 326 -17.10 -10.81 -1.95
N ALA A 327 -17.23 -11.67 -2.96
CA ALA A 327 -18.50 -12.16 -3.44
C ALA A 327 -18.91 -13.32 -2.53
N GLY A 328 -19.62 -13.00 -1.45
CA GLY A 328 -20.14 -14.03 -0.56
C GLY A 328 -20.95 -15.06 -1.34
N GLU A 329 -20.60 -16.33 -1.18
CA GLU A 329 -21.59 -17.42 -1.09
C GLU A 329 -21.14 -18.37 0.01
N ASP A 330 -22.13 -18.72 0.84
CA ASP A 330 -22.05 -19.62 1.99
C ASP A 330 -21.40 -20.97 1.69
N LEU A 331 -20.62 -21.43 2.68
CA LEU A 331 -20.36 -22.81 3.15
C LEU A 331 -20.12 -23.94 2.13
#